data_AF-A0A3M7P395-F1
#
_entry.id   AF-A0A3M7P395-F1
#
_cell.length_a   1.000
_cell.length_b   1.000
_cell.length_c   1.000
_cell.angle_alpha   90.00
_cell.angle_beta   90.00
_cell.angle_gamma   90.00
#
_symmetry.space_group_name_H-M   'P 1'
#
loop_
_entity.id
_entity.type
_entity.pdbx_description
1 polymer ?
#
loop_
_entity_poly.entity_id
_entity_poly.type
_entity_poly.pdbx_seq_one_letter_code
_entity_poly.pdbx_strand_id
1 'polypeptide(L)'
;MVDSKREVDNHLKKTCEFFIQNVSEDLFGSIKQLIIKIQAVISMNSDANAPKVNLNQQPFAKPQKLQDIIAENYKHIKKKLPDIGKKMSLYLSNTEIEQIILKRVKSSLQQLYIEMSQIIKSNYSDEEQLIIACPAPEQISLWMTIV
;
A
#
# COMPACT_ATOMS: atom_id res chain seq x y z
N MET A 1 22.11 26.68 23.58
CA MET A 1 21.98 25.21 23.73
C MET A 1 20.59 24.65 23.46
N VAL A 2 19.51 25.45 23.49
CA VAL A 2 18.14 24.99 23.19
C VAL A 2 17.89 24.73 21.70
N ASP A 3 18.57 25.44 20.79
CA ASP A 3 18.38 25.26 19.34
C ASP A 3 18.83 23.88 18.85
N SER A 4 19.99 23.39 19.31
CA SER A 4 20.53 22.11 18.85
C SER A 4 19.65 20.91 19.18
N LYS A 5 18.96 20.92 20.34
CA LYS A 5 18.03 19.84 20.71
C LYS A 5 16.78 19.87 19.83
N ARG A 6 16.23 21.05 19.59
CA ARG A 6 15.06 21.25 18.71
C ARG A 6 15.36 20.90 17.25
N GLU A 7 16.54 21.25 16.75
CA GLU A 7 16.98 20.91 15.40
C GLU A 7 17.18 19.40 15.21
N VAL A 8 17.75 18.72 16.21
CA VAL A 8 17.90 17.25 16.21
C VAL A 8 16.53 16.56 16.20
N ASP A 9 15.59 16.99 17.05
CA ASP A 9 14.24 16.41 17.10
C ASP A 9 13.50 16.62 15.76
N ASN A 10 13.63 17.81 15.16
CA ASN A 10 13.06 18.11 13.85
C ASN A 10 13.68 17.25 12.73
N HIS A 11 14.99 17.04 12.76
CA HIS A 11 15.68 16.20 11.80
C HIS A 11 15.29 14.72 11.93
N LEU A 12 15.17 14.23 13.16
CA LEU A 12 14.69 12.88 13.45
C LEU A 12 13.28 12.69 12.90
N LYS A 13 12.36 13.62 13.17
CA LYS A 13 10.98 13.55 12.65
C LYS A 13 10.95 13.49 11.11
N LYS A 14 11.68 14.37 10.44
CA LYS A 14 11.77 14.38 8.96
C LYS A 14 12.36 13.07 8.42
N THR A 15 13.37 12.53 9.09
CA THR A 15 14.01 11.27 8.70
C THR A 15 13.04 10.10 8.85
N CYS A 16 12.28 10.04 9.95
CA CYS A 16 11.24 9.03 10.15
C CYS A 16 10.12 9.15 9.10
N GLU A 17 9.68 10.37 8.76
CA GLU A 17 8.67 10.60 7.72
C GLU A 17 9.17 10.12 6.35
N PHE A 18 10.41 10.46 5.98
CA PHE A 18 11.02 9.99 4.74
C PHE A 18 11.19 8.48 4.71
N PHE A 19 11.61 7.88 5.83
CA PHE A 19 11.72 6.43 5.96
C PHE A 19 10.37 5.73 5.77
N ILE A 20 9.31 6.23 6.41
CA ILE A 20 7.95 5.71 6.26
C ILE A 20 7.51 5.75 4.79
N GLN A 21 7.77 6.87 4.10
CA GLN A 21 7.41 7.00 2.68
C GLN A 21 8.17 5.99 1.82
N ASN A 22 9.48 5.85 2.01
CA ASN A 22 10.29 4.91 1.24
C ASN A 22 9.90 3.45 1.49
N VAL A 23 9.67 3.08 2.75
CA VAL A 23 9.20 1.74 3.11
C VAL A 23 7.83 1.46 2.50
N SER A 24 6.94 2.43 2.51
CA SER A 24 5.61 2.29 1.91
C SER A 24 5.70 2.08 0.39
N GLU A 25 6.54 2.86 -0.29
CA GLU A 25 6.74 2.74 -1.73
C GLU A 25 7.42 1.41 -2.12
N ASP A 26 8.43 0.96 -1.35
CA ASP A 26 9.08 -0.36 -1.57
C ASP A 26 8.08 -1.50 -1.35
N LEU A 27 7.30 -1.45 -0.28
CA LEU A 27 6.42 -2.55 0.10
C LEU A 27 5.16 -2.67 -0.75
N PHE A 28 4.58 -1.57 -1.22
CA PHE A 28 3.28 -1.57 -1.88
C PHE A 28 3.07 -0.42 -2.90
N GLY A 29 4.15 0.20 -3.38
CA GLY A 29 4.08 1.23 -4.43
C GLY A 29 3.47 0.72 -5.73
N SER A 30 3.68 -0.55 -6.08
CA SER A 30 3.08 -1.18 -7.26
C SER A 30 1.55 -1.20 -7.22
N ILE A 31 0.96 -1.51 -6.05
CA ILE A 31 -0.50 -1.46 -5.83
C ILE A 31 -1.01 -0.02 -5.92
N LYS A 32 -0.27 0.92 -5.33
CA LYS A 32 -0.63 2.34 -5.38
C LYS A 32 -0.66 2.87 -6.82
N GLN A 33 0.35 2.55 -7.62
CA GLN A 33 0.38 2.92 -9.04
C GLN A 33 -0.75 2.25 -9.84
N LEU A 34 -1.09 1.00 -9.51
CA LEU A 34 -2.20 0.29 -10.14
C LEU A 34 -3.55 0.98 -9.85
N ILE A 35 -3.81 1.34 -8.60
CA ILE A 35 -5.02 2.07 -8.20
C ILE A 35 -5.11 3.40 -8.94
N ILE A 36 -4.03 4.18 -9.00
CA ILE A 36 -3.99 5.45 -9.74
C ILE A 36 -4.34 5.24 -11.22
N LYS A 37 -3.80 4.20 -11.86
CA LYS A 37 -4.11 3.87 -13.26
C LYS A 37 -5.58 3.50 -13.45
N ILE A 38 -6.14 2.69 -12.55
CA ILE A 38 -7.55 2.30 -12.58
C ILE A 38 -8.44 3.54 -12.40
N GLN A 39 -8.13 4.40 -11.42
CA GLN A 39 -8.87 5.63 -11.17
C GLN A 39 -8.83 6.58 -12.36
N ALA A 40 -7.68 6.73 -13.01
CA ALA A 40 -7.58 7.56 -14.22
C ALA A 40 -8.55 7.08 -15.32
N VAL A 41 -8.69 5.77 -15.52
CA VAL A 41 -9.67 5.19 -16.46
C VAL A 41 -11.12 5.44 -16.01
N ILE A 42 -11.41 5.28 -14.72
CA ILE A 42 -12.74 5.59 -14.15
C ILE A 42 -13.10 7.06 -14.37
N SER A 43 -12.16 7.97 -14.12
CA SER A 43 -12.35 9.41 -14.33
C SER A 43 -12.56 9.74 -15.80
N MET A 44 -11.81 9.14 -16.73
CA MET A 44 -12.04 9.29 -18.17
C MET A 44 -13.45 8.87 -18.59
N ASN A 45 -14.00 7.81 -18.00
CA ASN A 45 -15.36 7.36 -18.27
C ASN A 45 -16.47 8.26 -17.69
N SER A 46 -16.11 9.14 -16.75
CA SER A 46 -17.04 10.10 -16.14
C SER A 46 -17.25 11.33 -17.02
N ASP A 47 -16.36 11.59 -17.98
CA ASP A 47 -16.49 12.67 -18.96
C ASP A 47 -17.45 12.26 -20.09
N ALA A 48 -18.54 13.00 -20.25
CA ALA A 48 -19.60 12.71 -21.24
C ALA A 48 -19.11 12.76 -22.71
N ASN A 49 -18.00 13.45 -22.96
CA ASN A 49 -17.41 13.62 -24.28
C ASN A 49 -16.28 12.62 -24.60
N ALA A 50 -15.89 11.78 -23.65
CA ALA A 50 -14.82 10.80 -23.82
C ALA A 50 -15.38 9.42 -24.24
N PRO A 51 -14.66 8.65 -25.06
CA PRO A 51 -15.06 7.28 -25.37
C PRO A 51 -15.02 6.43 -24.10
N LYS A 52 -16.14 5.76 -23.79
CA LYS A 52 -16.22 4.85 -22.63
C LYS A 52 -15.32 3.64 -22.85
N VAL A 53 -14.39 3.43 -21.93
CA VAL A 53 -13.43 2.32 -21.95
C VAL A 53 -13.77 1.33 -20.84
N ASN A 54 -13.89 0.04 -21.17
CA ASN A 54 -14.11 -0.99 -20.16
C ASN A 54 -12.82 -1.28 -19.39
N LEU A 55 -12.89 -1.23 -18.05
CA LEU A 55 -11.78 -1.51 -17.16
C LEU A 55 -11.23 -2.93 -17.29
N ASN A 56 -12.13 -3.93 -17.34
CA ASN A 56 -11.75 -5.33 -17.46
C ASN A 56 -11.09 -5.69 -18.80
N GLN A 57 -11.25 -4.84 -19.83
CA GLN A 57 -10.57 -5.00 -21.11
C GLN A 57 -9.13 -4.46 -21.09
N GLN A 58 -8.79 -3.62 -20.10
CA GLN A 58 -7.43 -3.11 -19.97
C GLN A 58 -6.49 -4.22 -19.49
N PRO A 59 -5.31 -4.39 -20.11
CA PRO A 59 -4.40 -5.50 -19.81
C PRO A 59 -3.91 -5.51 -18.35
N PHE A 60 -3.86 -4.35 -17.69
CA PHE A 60 -3.46 -4.21 -16.29
C PHE A 60 -4.60 -4.42 -15.29
N ALA A 61 -5.86 -4.39 -15.74
CA ALA A 61 -7.06 -4.49 -14.92
C ALA A 61 -7.85 -5.78 -15.23
N LYS A 62 -7.24 -6.75 -15.90
CA LYS A 62 -7.82 -8.10 -16.01
C LYS A 62 -7.85 -8.76 -14.62
N PRO A 63 -8.93 -9.48 -14.26
CA PRO A 63 -9.06 -10.14 -12.96
C PRO A 63 -7.85 -10.99 -12.55
N GLN A 64 -7.34 -11.84 -13.43
CA GLN A 64 -6.15 -12.66 -13.16
C GLN A 64 -4.90 -11.81 -12.93
N LYS A 65 -4.75 -10.69 -13.66
CA LYS A 65 -3.59 -9.82 -13.49
C LYS A 65 -3.63 -9.10 -12.15
N LEU A 66 -4.80 -8.69 -11.70
CA LEU A 66 -5.00 -8.11 -10.37
C LEU A 66 -4.67 -9.12 -9.28
N GLN A 67 -5.14 -10.36 -9.41
CA GLN A 67 -4.82 -11.46 -8.50
C GLN A 67 -3.30 -11.70 -8.40
N ASP A 68 -2.61 -11.78 -9.54
CA ASP A 68 -1.16 -11.97 -9.60
C ASP A 68 -0.42 -10.86 -8.84
N ILE A 69 -0.79 -9.60 -9.11
CA ILE A 69 -0.16 -8.44 -8.47
C ILE A 69 -0.41 -8.44 -6.95
N ILE A 70 -1.63 -8.76 -6.51
CA ILE A 70 -1.97 -8.85 -5.08
C ILE A 70 -1.15 -9.97 -4.41
N ALA A 71 -1.06 -11.14 -5.05
CA ALA A 71 -0.34 -12.29 -4.52
C ALA A 71 1.18 -12.05 -4.47
N GLU A 72 1.74 -11.38 -5.49
CA GLU A 72 3.14 -10.97 -5.52
C GLU A 72 3.43 -9.94 -4.41
N ASN A 73 2.56 -8.93 -4.26
CA ASN A 73 2.70 -7.91 -3.23
C ASN A 73 2.67 -8.52 -1.81
N TYR A 74 1.77 -9.47 -1.57
CA TYR A 74 1.72 -10.21 -0.31
C TYR A 74 3.04 -10.94 -0.01
N LYS A 75 3.57 -11.69 -0.99
CA LYS A 75 4.86 -12.39 -0.85
C LYS A 75 5.99 -11.40 -0.60
N HIS A 76 5.97 -10.27 -1.29
CA HIS A 76 6.96 -9.20 -1.14
C HIS A 76 6.96 -8.63 0.28
N ILE A 77 5.77 -8.25 0.78
CA ILE A 77 5.60 -7.74 2.15
C ILE A 77 6.07 -8.76 3.18
N LYS A 78 5.63 -10.02 3.07
CA LYS A 78 6.04 -11.07 4.01
C LYS A 78 7.55 -11.29 4.06
N LYS A 79 8.23 -11.12 2.92
CA LYS A 79 9.69 -11.26 2.83
C LYS A 79 10.42 -10.04 3.39
N LYS A 80 9.99 -8.83 3.01
CA LYS A 80 10.72 -7.58 3.29
C LYS A 80 10.45 -7.01 4.68
N LEU A 81 9.23 -7.15 5.19
CA LEU A 81 8.84 -6.54 6.46
C LEU A 81 9.71 -7.00 7.65
N PRO A 82 10.05 -8.31 7.81
CA PRO A 82 10.96 -8.74 8.88
C PRO A 82 12.38 -8.18 8.73
N ASP A 83 12.88 -8.06 7.49
CA ASP A 83 14.21 -7.49 7.23
C ASP A 83 14.26 -5.99 7.56
N ILE A 84 13.18 -5.26 7.28
CA ILE A 84 13.02 -3.86 7.67
C ILE A 84 12.98 -3.75 9.20
N GLY A 85 12.19 -4.59 9.88
CA GLY A 85 12.12 -4.63 11.33
C GLY A 85 13.48 -4.86 11.98
N LYS A 86 14.25 -5.86 11.52
CA LYS A 86 15.62 -6.13 12.01
C LYS A 86 16.56 -4.93 11.86
N LYS A 87 16.51 -4.24 10.70
CA LYS A 87 17.32 -3.04 10.47
C LYS A 87 16.90 -1.90 11.38
N MET A 88 15.60 -1.71 11.57
CA MET A 88 15.08 -0.71 12.50
C MET A 88 15.59 -0.99 13.91
N SER A 89 15.47 -2.21 14.42
CA SER A 89 15.98 -2.56 15.75
C SER A 89 17.50 -2.42 15.88
N LEU A 90 18.26 -2.62 14.80
CA LEU A 90 19.71 -2.41 14.79
C LEU A 90 20.12 -0.93 14.83
N TYR A 91 19.40 -0.06 14.11
CA TYR A 91 19.84 1.32 13.87
C TYR A 91 19.06 2.38 14.65
N LEU A 92 17.79 2.15 15.00
CA LEU A 92 16.96 3.11 15.71
C LEU A 92 17.12 3.02 17.24
N SER A 93 17.43 1.83 17.77
CA SER A 93 17.64 1.57 19.21
C SER A 93 16.51 2.10 20.13
N ASN A 94 15.31 2.32 19.58
CA ASN A 94 14.14 2.86 20.28
C ASN A 94 12.88 2.16 19.77
N THR A 95 12.43 1.17 20.53
CA THR A 95 11.26 0.33 20.21
C THR A 95 9.98 1.14 20.05
N GLU A 96 9.81 2.26 20.77
CA GLU A 96 8.60 3.10 20.66
C GLU A 96 8.52 3.76 19.27
N ILE A 97 9.63 4.32 18.79
CA ILE A 97 9.68 4.93 17.45
C ILE A 97 9.52 3.86 16.37
N GLU A 98 10.09 2.67 16.56
CA GLU A 98 9.92 1.54 15.66
C GLU A 98 8.44 1.16 15.49
N GLN A 99 7.72 1.05 16.61
CA GLN A 99 6.29 0.77 16.61
C GLN A 99 5.47 1.88 15.94
N ILE A 100 5.82 3.16 16.16
CA ILE A 100 5.16 4.29 15.49
C ILE A 100 5.32 4.22 13.96
N ILE A 101 6.54 3.95 13.49
CA ILE A 101 6.85 3.81 12.06
C ILE A 101 6.05 2.65 11.46
N LEU A 102 6.12 1.46 12.06
CA LEU A 102 5.43 0.26 11.58
C LEU A 102 3.91 0.45 11.59
N LYS A 103 3.36 1.07 12.64
CA LYS A 103 1.93 1.41 12.72
C LYS A 103 1.50 2.31 11.58
N ARG A 104 2.31 3.31 11.21
CA ARG A 104 1.98 4.22 10.10
C ARG A 104 2.05 3.52 8.74
N VAL A 105 3.07 2.69 8.50
CA VAL A 105 3.16 1.86 7.29
C VAL A 105 1.95 0.90 7.19
N LYS A 106 1.58 0.25 8.30
CA LYS A 106 0.40 -0.62 8.40
C LYS A 106 -0.89 0.10 8.06
N SER A 107 -1.11 1.26 8.65
CA SER A 107 -2.32 2.05 8.38
C SER A 107 -2.40 2.48 6.92
N SER A 108 -1.28 2.85 6.30
CA SER A 108 -1.25 3.23 4.89
C SER A 108 -1.58 2.05 3.98
N LEU A 109 -1.06 0.84 4.27
CA LEU A 109 -1.39 -0.34 3.49
C LEU A 109 -2.86 -0.73 3.60
N GLN A 110 -3.42 -0.67 4.82
CA GLN A 110 -4.84 -0.97 5.05
C GLN A 110 -5.74 -0.04 4.22
N GLN A 111 -5.47 1.27 4.25
CA GLN A 111 -6.22 2.25 3.46
C GLN A 111 -6.16 1.94 1.97
N LEU A 112 -4.97 1.56 1.46
CA LEU A 112 -4.77 1.20 0.07
C LEU A 112 -5.63 0.00 -0.36
N TYR A 113 -5.68 -1.05 0.47
CA TYR A 113 -6.51 -2.22 0.17
C TYR A 113 -8.01 -1.97 0.36
N ILE A 114 -8.41 -1.07 1.27
CA ILE A 114 -9.81 -0.62 1.37
C ILE A 114 -10.24 0.05 0.07
N GLU A 115 -9.43 0.98 -0.44
CA GLU A 115 -9.67 1.67 -1.71
C GLU A 115 -9.72 0.68 -2.89
N MET A 116 -8.76 -0.26 -2.94
CA MET A 116 -8.76 -1.32 -3.96
C MET A 116 -10.03 -2.18 -3.90
N SER A 117 -10.46 -2.57 -2.69
CA SER A 117 -11.67 -3.37 -2.48
C SER A 117 -12.93 -2.62 -2.94
N GLN A 118 -13.02 -1.32 -2.67
CA GLN A 118 -14.14 -0.48 -3.14
C GLN A 118 -14.18 -0.41 -4.66
N ILE A 119 -13.03 -0.16 -5.30
CA ILE A 119 -12.91 -0.13 -6.76
C ILE A 119 -13.34 -1.48 -7.36
N ILE A 120 -12.89 -2.59 -6.77
CA ILE A 120 -13.22 -3.93 -7.26
C ILE A 120 -14.73 -4.18 -7.16
N LYS A 121 -15.35 -3.87 -6.02
CA LYS A 121 -16.81 -4.05 -5.81
C LYS A 121 -17.67 -3.22 -6.76
N SER A 122 -17.20 -2.02 -7.14
CA SER A 122 -17.97 -1.13 -8.02
C SER A 122 -17.82 -1.41 -9.51
N ASN A 123 -16.75 -2.10 -9.93
CA ASN A 123 -16.38 -2.21 -11.35
C ASN A 123 -16.30 -3.64 -11.90
N TYR A 124 -16.38 -4.67 -11.05
CA TYR A 124 -16.23 -6.07 -11.44
C TYR A 124 -17.43 -6.91 -10.96
N SER A 125 -17.79 -7.92 -11.75
CA SER A 125 -18.86 -8.86 -11.42
C SER A 125 -18.47 -9.77 -10.23
N ASP A 126 -19.44 -10.42 -9.59
CA ASP A 126 -19.17 -11.34 -8.48
C ASP A 126 -18.21 -12.48 -8.88
N GLU A 127 -18.32 -12.99 -10.12
CA GLU A 127 -17.41 -14.00 -10.66
C GLU A 127 -15.98 -13.46 -10.82
N GLU A 128 -15.83 -12.24 -11.32
CA GLU A 128 -14.52 -11.59 -11.45
C GLU A 128 -13.91 -11.27 -10.07
N GLN A 129 -14.73 -10.89 -9.09
CA GLN A 129 -14.29 -10.64 -7.72
C GLN A 129 -13.73 -11.90 -7.06
N LEU A 130 -14.35 -13.07 -7.31
CA LEU A 130 -13.84 -14.36 -6.85
C LEU A 130 -12.48 -14.70 -7.45
N ILE A 131 -12.25 -14.34 -8.72
CA ILE A 131 -10.95 -14.52 -9.39
C ILE A 131 -9.90 -13.59 -8.78
N ILE A 132 -10.23 -12.30 -8.61
CA ILE A 132 -9.29 -11.32 -8.05
C ILE A 132 -8.89 -11.71 -6.62
N ALA A 133 -9.83 -12.26 -5.85
CA ALA A 133 -9.62 -12.73 -4.48
C ALA A 133 -8.94 -11.65 -3.60
N CYS A 134 -9.42 -10.41 -3.70
CA CYS A 134 -8.84 -9.29 -2.96
C CYS A 134 -8.95 -9.51 -1.45
N PRO A 135 -7.85 -9.41 -0.70
CA PRO A 135 -7.86 -9.64 0.74
C PRO A 135 -8.68 -8.58 1.47
N ALA A 136 -9.37 -9.01 2.52
CA ALA A 136 -10.07 -8.12 3.43
C ALA A 136 -9.08 -7.32 4.31
N PRO A 137 -9.44 -6.12 4.80
CA PRO A 137 -8.57 -5.32 5.67
C PRO A 137 -8.09 -6.06 6.92
N GLU A 138 -8.89 -6.97 7.44
CA GLU A 138 -8.55 -7.83 8.58
C GLU A 138 -7.43 -8.80 8.22
N GLN A 139 -7.43 -9.37 7.01
CA GLN A 139 -6.37 -10.24 6.51
C GLN A 139 -5.06 -9.47 6.32
N ILE A 140 -5.13 -8.25 5.77
CA ILE A 140 -3.97 -7.35 5.66
C ILE A 140 -3.36 -7.06 7.04
N SER A 141 -4.21 -6.90 8.06
CA SER A 141 -3.76 -6.64 9.42
C SER A 141 -2.93 -7.77 9.99
N LEU A 142 -3.25 -9.02 9.63
CA LEU A 142 -2.50 -10.22 10.02
C LEU A 142 -1.15 -10.33 9.32
N TRP A 143 -1.03 -9.83 8.09
CA TRP A 143 0.23 -9.86 7.34
C TRP A 143 1.35 -9.09 8.04
N MET A 144 0.98 -8.04 8.78
CA MET A 144 1.92 -7.18 9.50
C MET A 144 2.08 -7.50 10.99
N THR A 145 1.43 -8.56 11.51
CA THR A 145 1.55 -8.97 12.93
C THR A 145 2.76 -9.87 13.18
N ILE A 146 3.51 -10.28 12.15
CA ILE A 146 4.68 -11.19 12.26
C ILE A 146 5.99 -10.41 12.49
N VAL A 147 5.93 -9.21 13.08
CA VAL A 147 7.11 -8.47 13.56
C VAL A 147 7.10 -8.49 15.08
#